data_AF-A0A2V6WF84-F1
#
_entry.id   AF-A0A2V6WF84-F1
#
_cell.length_a   1.000
_cell.length_b   1.000
_cell.length_c   1.000
_cell.angle_alpha   90.00
_cell.angle_beta   90.00
_cell.angle_gamma   90.00
#
_symmetry.space_group_name_H-M   'P 1'
#
loop_
_entity.id
_entity.type
_entity.pdbx_description
1 polymer ?
#
loop_
_entity_poly.entity_id
_entity_poly.type
_entity_poly.pdbx_seq_one_letter_code
_entity_poly.pdbx_strand_id
1 'polypeptide(L)' 'MRRVLGFLVGVLVGQWLVFGGTLSPADLHVRAMSAWEHRDYPEALRLWSQAVSLQPGNPELHYRRGQALAA' A
#
# COMPACT_ATOMS: atom_id res chain seq x y z
N MET A 1 0.84 -8.11 -40.42
CA MET A 1 0.37 -9.00 -39.33
C MET A 1 1.45 -9.28 -38.27
N ARG A 2 2.68 -9.68 -38.63
CA ARG A 2 3.77 -10.02 -37.66
C ARG A 2 4.18 -8.90 -36.66
N ARG A 3 4.08 -7.63 -37.06
CA ARG A 3 4.44 -6.47 -36.20
C ARG A 3 3.39 -6.17 -35.11
N VAL A 4 2.11 -6.41 -35.41
CA VAL A 4 1.00 -6.22 -34.47
C VAL A 4 1.03 -7.32 -33.40
N LEU A 5 1.37 -8.54 -33.81
CA LEU A 5 1.45 -9.70 -32.91
C LEU A 5 2.53 -9.53 -31.83
N GLY A 6 3.72 -9.02 -32.19
CA GLY A 6 4.79 -8.74 -31.21
C GLY A 6 4.41 -7.63 -30.22
N PHE A 7 3.65 -6.63 -30.68
CA PHE A 7 3.18 -5.53 -29.82
C PHE A 7 2.14 -6.02 -28.81
N LEU A 8 1.20 -6.87 -29.24
CA LEU A 8 0.19 -7.45 -28.37
C LEU A 8 0.80 -8.37 -27.31
N VAL A 9 1.80 -9.17 -27.67
CA VAL A 9 2.53 -10.01 -26.70
C VAL A 9 3.29 -9.15 -25.69
N GLY A 10 3.93 -8.06 -26.11
CA GLY A 10 4.60 -7.12 -25.20
C GLY A 10 3.65 -6.44 -24.21
N VAL A 11 2.46 -6.03 -24.68
CA VAL A 11 1.41 -5.43 -23.81
C VAL A 11 0.89 -6.45 -22.80
N LEU A 12 0.66 -7.69 -23.22
CA LEU A 12 0.22 -8.76 -22.32
C LEU A 12 1.28 -9.06 -21.25
N VAL A 13 2.56 -9.17 -21.61
CA VAL A 13 3.64 -9.39 -20.63
C VAL A 13 3.78 -8.19 -19.68
N GLY A 14 3.65 -6.97 -20.19
CA GLY A 14 3.67 -5.75 -19.37
C GLY A 14 2.52 -5.69 -18.36
N GLN A 15 1.33 -6.15 -18.73
CA GLN A 15 0.16 -6.19 -17.84
C GLN A 15 0.38 -7.14 -16.65
N TRP A 16 0.99 -8.32 -16.85
CA TRP A 16 1.21 -9.28 -15.77
C TRP A 16 2.24 -8.83 -14.72
N LEU A 17 3.19 -7.96 -15.08
CA LEU A 17 4.20 -7.41 -14.16
C LEU A 17 3.63 -6.36 -13.20
N VAL A 18 2.51 -5.70 -13.55
CA VAL A 18 1.88 -4.65 -12.72
C VAL A 18 1.05 -5.26 -11.57
N PHE A 19 0.62 -6.52 -11.69
CA PHE A 19 -0.16 -7.19 -10.64
C PHE A 19 0.68 -7.86 -9.54
N GLY A 20 2.00 -7.63 -9.53
CA GLY A 20 2.90 -8.08 -8.48
C GLY A 20 2.74 -7.29 -7.18
N GLY A 21 1.62 -7.50 -6.47
CA GLY A 21 1.47 -7.21 -5.04
C GLY A 21 1.69 -5.76 -4.61
N THR A 22 0.90 -4.81 -5.12
CA THR A 22 0.80 -3.50 -4.47
C THR A 22 0.08 -3.68 -3.14
N LEU A 23 0.74 -3.36 -2.02
CA LEU A 23 0.10 -3.35 -0.69
C LEU A 23 -1.09 -2.38 -0.73
N SER A 24 -2.29 -2.90 -0.49
CA SER A 24 -3.46 -2.03 -0.43
C SER A 24 -3.41 -1.18 0.86
N PRO A 25 -4.12 -0.03 0.90
CA PRO A 25 -4.24 0.76 2.12
C PRO A 25 -4.81 -0.04 3.30
N ALA A 26 -5.68 -1.02 3.01
CA ALA A 26 -6.23 -1.93 4.02
C ALA A 26 -5.17 -2.91 4.54
N ASP A 27 -4.33 -3.47 3.67
CA ASP A 27 -3.22 -4.35 4.09
C ASP A 27 -2.21 -3.60 4.96
N LEU A 28 -1.87 -2.37 4.57
CA LEU A 28 -1.01 -1.49 5.36
C LEU A 28 -1.64 -1.18 6.72
N HIS A 29 -2.95 -0.90 6.75
CA HIS A 29 -3.67 -0.65 8.00
C HIS A 29 -3.63 -1.86 8.94
N VAL A 30 -3.91 -3.07 8.45
CA VAL A 30 -3.88 -4.30 9.26
C VAL A 30 -2.48 -4.57 9.82
N ARG A 31 -1.44 -4.43 9.00
CA ARG A 31 -0.05 -4.59 9.45
C ARG A 31 0.33 -3.54 10.50
N ALA A 32 -0.11 -2.29 10.30
CA ALA A 32 0.13 -1.21 11.25
C ALA A 32 -0.57 -1.46 12.59
N MET A 33 -1.80 -2.00 12.59
CA MET A 33 -2.49 -2.40 13.82
C MET A 33 -1.70 -3.49 14.56
N SER A 34 -1.17 -4.48 13.84
CA SER A 34 -0.34 -5.51 14.45
C SER A 34 0.92 -4.91 15.08
N ALA A 35 1.63 -4.02 14.38
CA ALA A 35 2.79 -3.33 14.94
C ALA A 35 2.43 -2.52 16.20
N TRP A 36 1.30 -1.80 16.17
CA TRP A 36 0.77 -1.05 17.31
C TRP A 36 0.48 -1.93 18.52
N GLU A 37 -0.14 -3.09 18.32
CA GLU A 37 -0.42 -4.07 19.39
C GLU A 37 0.87 -4.59 20.04
N HIS A 38 1.92 -4.76 19.25
CA HIS A 38 3.26 -5.13 19.73
C HIS A 38 4.04 -3.93 20.32
N ARG A 39 3.42 -2.75 20.42
CA ARG A 39 4.03 -1.49 20.85
C ARG A 39 5.21 -1.02 19.97
N ASP A 40 5.29 -1.52 18.75
CA ASP A 40 6.20 -1.01 17.72
C ASP A 40 5.55 0.21 17.05
N TYR A 41 5.46 1.30 17.81
CA TYR A 41 4.88 2.56 17.34
C TYR A 41 5.62 3.17 16.14
N PRO A 42 6.96 3.09 16.04
CA PRO A 42 7.68 3.54 14.84
C PRO A 42 7.24 2.80 13.57
N GLU A 43 7.10 1.48 13.62
CA GLU A 43 6.65 0.71 12.45
C GLU A 43 5.17 0.96 12.14
N ALA A 44 4.32 1.06 13.16
CA ALA A 44 2.93 1.44 13.00
C ALA A 44 2.78 2.81 12.32
N LEU A 45 3.58 3.81 12.75
CA LEU A 45 3.63 5.14 12.15
C LEU A 45 4.06 5.09 10.68
N ARG A 46 5.10 4.30 10.37
CA ARG A 46 5.60 4.14 9.00
C ARG A 46 4.51 3.57 8.09
N LEU A 47 3.85 2.49 8.53
CA LEU A 47 2.82 1.80 7.75
C LEU A 47 1.55 2.64 7.59
N TRP A 48 1.05 3.29 8.65
CA TRP A 48 -0.09 4.21 8.52
C TRP A 48 0.24 5.44 7.69
N SER A 49 1.48 5.93 7.71
CA SER A 49 1.90 7.02 6.81
C SER A 49 1.84 6.61 5.34
N GLN A 50 2.26 5.38 5.02
CA GLN A 50 2.10 4.84 3.66
C GLN A 50 0.62 4.69 3.28
N ALA A 51 -0.22 4.21 4.20
CA ALA A 51 -1.65 4.08 3.96
C ALA A 51 -2.30 5.45 3.68
N VAL A 52 -1.94 6.50 4.43
CA VAL A 52 -2.38 7.88 4.20
C VAL A 52 -1.93 8.38 2.83
N SER A 53 -0.71 8.08 2.38
CA SER A 53 -0.25 8.47 1.04
C SER A 53 -1.08 7.84 -0.09
N LEU A 54 -1.59 6.62 0.11
CA LEU A 54 -2.44 5.94 -0.85
C LEU A 54 -3.93 6.36 -0.77
N GLN A 55 -4.41 6.76 0.41
CA GLN A 55 -5.77 7.26 0.64
C GLN A 55 -5.74 8.56 1.47
N PRO A 56 -5.39 9.70 0.85
CA PRO A 56 -5.22 10.96 1.58
C PRO A 56 -6.51 11.49 2.20
N GLY A 57 -7.69 11.07 1.71
CA GLY A 57 -8.99 11.48 2.22
C GLY A 57 -9.57 10.56 3.32
N ASN A 58 -8.86 9.52 3.76
CA ASN A 58 -9.39 8.58 4.74
C ASN A 58 -9.14 9.07 6.19
N PRO A 59 -10.19 9.50 6.93
CA PRO A 59 -10.02 10.09 8.26
C PRO A 59 -9.50 9.09 9.30
N GLU A 60 -9.84 7.81 9.18
CA GLU A 60 -9.39 6.77 10.11
C GLU A 60 -7.87 6.59 10.04
N LEU A 61 -7.30 6.61 8.82
CA LEU A 61 -5.86 6.48 8.64
C LEU A 61 -5.09 7.68 9.23
N HIS A 62 -5.66 8.88 9.12
CA HIS A 62 -5.10 10.08 9.77
C HIS A 62 -5.17 9.97 11.30
N TYR A 63 -6.32 9.53 11.82
CA TYR A 63 -6.51 9.35 13.26
C TYR A 63 -5.47 8.39 13.83
N ARG A 64 -5.31 7.21 13.23
CA ARG A 64 -4.34 6.21 13.72
C ARG A 64 -2.89 6.65 13.56
N ARG A 65 -2.56 7.31 12.45
CA ARG A 65 -1.25 7.95 12.28
C ARG A 65 -0.99 8.98 13.39
N GLY A 66 -1.99 9.76 13.76
CA GLY A 66 -1.92 10.70 14.87
C GLY A 66 -1.66 10.01 16.21
N GLN A 67 -2.36 8.90 16.48
CA GLN A 67 -2.11 8.08 17.68
C GLN A 67 -0.67 7.54 17.72
N ALA A 68 -0.15 7.06 16.58
CA ALA A 68 1.23 6.60 16.45
C ALA A 68 2.29 7.70 16.65
N LEU A 69 1.98 8.95 16.32
CA LEU A 69 2.87 10.09 16.58
C LEU A 69 2.88 10.52 18.06
N ALA A 70 1.83 10.21 18.80
CA ALA A 70 1.65 10.62 20.19
C ALA A 70 2.08 9.56 21.22
N ALA A 71 2.32 8.32 20.77
CA ALA A 71 2.76 7.20 21.59
C ALA A 71 4.28 7.21 21.80
#